data_AF-A0A5D4S2T1-F1
#
_entry.id   AF-A0A5D4S2T1-F1
#
_cell.length_a   1.000
_cell.length_b   1.000
_cell.length_c   1.000
_cell.angle_alpha   90.00
_cell.angle_beta   90.00
_cell.angle_gamma   90.00
#
_symmetry.space_group_name_H-M   'P 1'
#
loop_
_entity.id
_entity.type
_entity.pdbx_description
1 polymer ?
#
loop_
_entity_poly.entity_id
_entity_poly.type
_entity_poly.pdbx_seq_one_letter_code
_entity_poly.pdbx_strand_id
1 'polypeptide(L)'
;MKKLTLITISILTIIILSVSLINKPSTQPKQSASSDQPTQVTQSSDTFAVTSVSNNEYYAELPDKSGVFFTQDDLNNLNQSDMQLTEGDSITVSFEDDETITDIQKLN
;
A
#
# COMPACT_ATOMS: atom_id res chain seq x y z
N MET A 1 -32.66 -15.00 -32.81
CA MET A 1 -32.37 -13.54 -32.89
C MET A 1 -31.42 -13.19 -31.75
N LYS A 2 -30.15 -12.91 -32.02
CA LYS A 2 -29.14 -12.60 -30.99
C LYS A 2 -29.21 -11.11 -30.66
N LYS A 3 -29.50 -10.75 -29.41
CA LYS A 3 -29.42 -9.36 -28.92
C LYS A 3 -27.98 -9.05 -28.55
N LEU A 4 -27.41 -8.03 -29.18
CA LEU A 4 -26.09 -7.50 -28.90
C LEU A 4 -26.28 -6.39 -27.85
N THR A 5 -25.78 -6.60 -26.63
CA THR A 5 -25.84 -5.59 -25.56
C THR A 5 -24.52 -4.83 -25.56
N LEU A 6 -24.59 -3.54 -25.86
CA LEU A 6 -23.46 -2.62 -25.87
C LEU A 6 -23.26 -2.07 -24.44
N ILE A 7 -22.09 -2.29 -23.84
CA ILE A 7 -21.72 -1.75 -22.53
C ILE A 7 -20.77 -0.57 -22.79
N THR A 8 -21.24 0.64 -22.52
CA THR A 8 -20.44 1.86 -22.48
C THR A 8 -19.73 1.97 -21.15
N ILE A 9 -18.40 2.08 -21.17
CA ILE A 9 -17.58 2.35 -19.98
C ILE A 9 -17.24 3.84 -20.00
N SER A 10 -17.70 4.59 -18.99
CA SER A 10 -17.37 6.01 -18.81
C SER A 10 -16.19 6.12 -17.87
N ILE A 11 -15.06 6.65 -18.35
CA ILE A 11 -13.84 6.82 -17.55
C ILE A 11 -13.88 8.24 -16.97
N LEU A 12 -14.00 8.36 -15.65
CA LEU A 12 -13.94 9.63 -14.93
C LEU A 12 -12.46 10.00 -14.69
N THR A 13 -12.00 11.10 -15.27
CA THR A 13 -10.65 11.64 -15.05
C THR A 13 -10.68 12.61 -13.88
N ILE A 14 -9.84 12.40 -12.86
CA ILE A 14 -9.67 13.35 -11.77
C ILE A 14 -8.28 14.00 -11.90
N ILE A 15 -8.26 15.32 -12.14
CA ILE A 15 -7.07 16.17 -12.09
C ILE A 15 -7.16 16.95 -10.79
N ILE A 16 -6.20 16.79 -9.87
CA ILE A 16 -6.08 17.67 -8.70
C ILE A 16 -4.81 18.49 -8.84
N LEU A 17 -5.02 19.76 -9.19
CA LEU A 17 -4.04 20.83 -9.23
C LEU A 17 -4.05 21.50 -7.85
N SER A 18 -2.90 21.51 -7.15
CA SER A 18 -2.75 22.31 -5.93
C SER A 18 -1.57 23.26 -6.09
N VAL A 19 -1.87 24.55 -6.25
CA VAL A 19 -0.91 25.66 -6.19
C VAL A 19 -1.34 26.61 -5.08
N SER A 20 -0.43 26.93 -4.16
CA SER A 20 -0.34 28.17 -3.38
C SER A 20 1.00 28.12 -2.62
N LEU A 21 2.11 28.74 -3.03
CA LEU A 21 2.46 30.17 -3.01
C LEU A 21 2.11 30.88 -1.68
N ILE A 22 3.13 31.14 -0.83
CA ILE A 22 3.64 32.47 -0.46
C ILE A 22 4.44 32.39 0.87
N ASN A 23 5.75 32.70 0.80
CA ASN A 23 6.41 33.67 1.69
C ASN A 23 7.85 33.94 1.20
N LYS A 24 8.06 35.11 0.60
CA LYS A 24 9.33 35.85 0.61
C LYS A 24 9.11 37.05 1.55
N PRO A 25 10.13 37.63 2.23
CA PRO A 25 11.51 37.77 1.74
C PRO A 25 12.63 37.58 2.79
N SER A 26 13.85 37.21 2.36
CA SER A 26 15.09 37.84 2.83
C SER A 26 16.29 37.36 2.01
N THR A 27 17.17 38.30 1.68
CA THR A 27 18.35 38.19 0.83
C THR A 27 19.51 37.47 1.52
N GLN A 28 20.02 36.39 0.93
CA GLN A 28 21.43 35.97 1.04
C GLN A 28 21.77 34.99 -0.10
N PRO A 29 22.88 35.14 -0.84
CA PRO A 29 23.36 34.08 -1.71
C PRO A 29 23.98 33.02 -0.80
N LYS A 30 23.14 32.13 -0.28
CA LYS A 30 23.61 30.97 0.48
C LYS A 30 23.86 29.87 -0.55
N GLN A 31 25.11 29.41 -0.61
CA GLN A 31 25.56 28.23 -1.35
C GLN A 31 24.45 27.21 -1.52
N SER A 32 24.26 26.73 -2.74
CA SER A 32 23.57 25.48 -3.02
C SER A 32 24.23 24.38 -2.19
N ALA A 33 23.74 24.16 -0.98
CA ALA A 33 23.88 22.87 -0.34
C ALA A 33 23.07 21.92 -1.21
N SER A 34 23.76 21.03 -1.93
CA SER A 34 23.13 19.83 -2.44
C SER A 34 22.54 19.14 -1.21
N SER A 35 21.23 19.23 -1.09
CA SER A 35 20.52 18.56 -0.02
C SER A 35 20.40 17.11 -0.45
N ASP A 36 21.44 16.33 -0.18
CA ASP A 36 21.32 14.87 -0.02
C ASP A 36 20.50 14.62 1.26
N GLN A 37 19.29 15.17 1.32
CA GLN A 37 18.38 14.89 2.41
C GLN A 37 18.00 13.42 2.22
N PRO A 38 18.30 12.54 3.19
CA PRO A 38 17.83 11.18 3.11
C PRO A 38 16.31 11.25 2.97
N THR A 39 15.78 10.69 1.90
CA THR A 39 14.35 10.44 1.77
C THR A 39 13.98 9.61 2.99
N GLN A 40 13.28 10.23 3.94
CA GLN A 40 12.88 9.55 5.15
C GLN A 40 11.80 8.56 4.75
N VAL A 41 12.17 7.28 4.69
CA VAL A 41 11.23 6.19 4.48
C VAL A 41 10.22 6.23 5.60
N THR A 42 8.94 6.36 5.25
CA THR A 42 7.87 6.34 6.26
C THR A 42 7.44 4.90 6.46
N GLN A 43 7.52 4.43 7.70
CA GLN A 43 7.05 3.11 8.09
C GLN A 43 5.73 3.21 8.82
N SER A 44 4.78 2.36 8.43
CA SER A 44 3.48 2.21 9.08
C SER A 44 3.11 0.74 9.22
N SER A 45 2.22 0.41 10.14
CA SER A 45 1.69 -0.95 10.27
C SER A 45 0.21 -0.91 10.63
N ASP A 46 -0.52 -1.89 10.10
CA ASP A 46 -1.95 -2.07 10.35
C ASP A 46 -2.25 -3.56 10.59
N THR A 47 -3.33 -3.85 11.31
CA THR A 47 -3.77 -5.22 11.61
C THR A 47 -4.98 -5.60 10.75
N PHE A 48 -4.88 -6.70 10.02
CA PHE A 48 -5.90 -7.18 9.08
C PHE A 48 -6.44 -8.54 9.50
N ALA A 49 -7.68 -8.83 9.10
CA ALA A 49 -8.24 -10.17 9.17
C ALA A 49 -8.05 -10.89 7.82
N VAL A 50 -7.45 -12.07 7.84
CA VAL A 50 -7.34 -12.91 6.64
C VAL A 50 -8.74 -13.37 6.25
N THR A 51 -9.15 -13.04 5.04
CA THR A 51 -10.53 -13.24 4.55
C THR A 51 -10.60 -14.27 3.42
N SER A 52 -9.50 -14.44 2.67
CA SER A 52 -9.45 -15.45 1.62
C SER A 52 -8.05 -16.02 1.49
N VAL A 53 -7.98 -17.33 1.30
CA VAL A 53 -6.77 -18.08 0.98
C VAL A 53 -7.07 -18.96 -0.22
N SER A 54 -6.34 -18.75 -1.32
CA SER A 54 -6.50 -19.51 -2.56
C SER A 54 -5.11 -19.82 -3.12
N ASN A 55 -4.76 -21.09 -3.31
CA ASN A 55 -3.53 -21.58 -3.95
C ASN A 55 -2.38 -20.54 -4.05
N ASN A 56 -1.70 -20.30 -2.93
CA ASN A 56 -0.55 -19.37 -2.76
C ASN A 56 -0.86 -17.88 -2.77
N GLU A 57 -2.12 -17.47 -2.77
CA GLU A 57 -2.58 -16.09 -2.68
C GLU A 57 -3.39 -15.89 -1.40
N TYR A 58 -3.14 -14.77 -0.74
CA TYR A 58 -3.76 -14.37 0.51
C TYR A 58 -4.40 -12.98 0.33
N TYR A 59 -5.61 -12.83 0.85
CA TYR A 59 -6.26 -11.53 0.97
C TYR A 59 -6.62 -11.28 2.43
N ALA A 60 -6.19 -10.13 2.94
CA ALA A 60 -6.51 -9.67 4.28
C ALA A 60 -7.16 -8.30 4.23
N GLU A 61 -8.25 -8.10 4.97
CA GLU A 61 -9.06 -6.89 4.89
C GLU A 61 -9.19 -6.18 6.23
N LEU A 62 -9.42 -4.87 6.15
CA LEU A 62 -9.83 -4.03 7.26
C LEU A 62 -11.33 -3.72 7.09
N PRO A 63 -12.15 -3.72 8.16
CA PRO A 63 -13.60 -3.50 8.06
C PRO A 63 -14.02 -2.21 7.34
N ASP A 64 -13.21 -1.15 7.45
CA ASP A 64 -13.55 0.21 6.98
C ASP A 64 -12.61 0.74 5.87
N LYS A 65 -11.70 -0.09 5.34
CA LYS A 65 -10.63 0.33 4.41
C LYS A 65 -10.36 -0.71 3.31
N SER A 66 -9.39 -0.41 2.46
CA SER A 66 -8.81 -1.37 1.50
C SER A 66 -8.14 -2.55 2.21
N GLY A 67 -8.13 -3.70 1.52
CA GLY A 67 -7.36 -4.86 1.95
C GLY A 67 -6.00 -4.95 1.26
N VAL A 68 -5.16 -5.84 1.77
CA VAL A 68 -3.83 -6.16 1.25
C VAL A 68 -3.85 -7.55 0.61
N PHE A 69 -3.27 -7.63 -0.58
CA PHE A 69 -3.02 -8.87 -1.29
C PHE A 69 -1.54 -9.21 -1.20
N PHE A 70 -1.23 -10.45 -0.89
CA PHE A 70 0.14 -10.96 -0.88
C PHE A 70 0.12 -12.46 -1.17
N THR A 71 1.27 -13.00 -1.50
CA THR A 71 1.44 -14.39 -1.93
C THR A 71 2.32 -15.18 -0.96
N GLN A 72 2.37 -16.49 -1.16
CA GLN A 72 3.34 -17.33 -0.45
C GLN A 72 4.78 -16.91 -0.76
N ASP A 73 5.06 -16.42 -1.97
CA ASP A 73 6.38 -15.93 -2.35
C ASP A 73 6.74 -14.65 -1.61
N ASP A 74 5.77 -13.77 -1.34
CA ASP A 74 5.97 -12.59 -0.50
C ASP A 74 6.33 -13.00 0.93
N LEU A 75 5.62 -13.97 1.51
CA LEU A 75 5.99 -14.53 2.82
C LEU A 75 7.40 -15.12 2.81
N ASN A 76 7.78 -15.83 1.74
CA ASN A 76 9.12 -16.39 1.60
C ASN A 76 10.20 -15.29 1.56
N ASN A 77 9.97 -14.22 0.80
CA ASN A 77 10.88 -13.09 0.70
C ASN A 77 11.02 -12.33 2.03
N LEU A 78 9.98 -12.37 2.87
CA LEU A 78 9.96 -11.78 4.20
C LEU A 78 10.52 -12.71 5.29
N ASN A 79 11.10 -13.85 4.94
CA ASN A 79 11.56 -14.90 5.86
C ASN A 79 10.43 -15.49 6.75
N GLN A 80 9.20 -15.47 6.25
CA GLN A 80 8.00 -16.03 6.88
C GLN A 80 7.54 -17.33 6.20
N SER A 81 8.46 -18.11 5.62
CA SER A 81 8.15 -19.31 4.83
C SER A 81 7.36 -20.38 5.57
N ASP A 82 7.53 -20.47 6.88
CA ASP A 82 6.84 -21.45 7.75
C ASP A 82 5.47 -20.95 8.23
N MET A 83 5.10 -19.71 7.91
CA MET A 83 3.82 -19.13 8.31
C MET A 83 2.68 -19.79 7.54
N GLN A 84 1.76 -20.41 8.28
CA GLN A 84 0.51 -20.95 7.75
C GLN A 84 -0.64 -20.04 8.17
N LEU A 85 -1.23 -19.37 7.18
CA LEU A 85 -2.40 -18.53 7.35
C LEU A 85 -3.68 -19.28 6.97
N THR A 86 -4.73 -19.01 7.72
CA THR A 86 -6.09 -19.53 7.54
C THR A 86 -7.08 -18.38 7.60
N GLU A 87 -8.23 -18.56 6.95
CA GLU A 87 -9.32 -17.59 7.04
C GLU A 87 -9.74 -17.36 8.50
N GLY A 88 -9.84 -16.08 8.89
CA GLY A 88 -10.11 -15.64 10.26
C GLY A 88 -8.86 -15.33 11.10
N ASP A 89 -7.66 -15.68 10.64
CA ASP A 89 -6.43 -15.27 11.31
C ASP A 89 -6.30 -13.74 11.33
N SER A 90 -5.78 -13.20 12.44
CA SER A 90 -5.40 -11.79 12.53
C SER A 90 -3.90 -11.66 12.27
N ILE A 91 -3.52 -10.74 11.39
CA ILE A 91 -2.12 -10.47 11.04
C ILE A 91 -1.82 -8.99 11.17
N THR A 92 -0.59 -8.65 11.51
CA THR A 92 -0.07 -7.28 11.36
C THR A 92 0.77 -7.22 10.10
N VAL A 93 0.52 -6.23 9.25
CA VAL A 93 1.28 -5.98 8.02
C VAL A 93 1.98 -4.64 8.17
N SER A 94 3.30 -4.64 7.92
CA SER A 94 4.13 -3.43 7.93
C SER A 94 4.40 -2.97 6.51
N PHE A 95 4.41 -1.66 6.31
CA PHE A 95 4.58 -1.02 5.01
C PHE A 95 5.70 0.02 5.04
N GLU A 96 6.40 0.15 3.92
CA GLU A 96 7.20 1.32 3.56
C GLU A 96 6.51 2.13 2.48
N ASP A 97 6.52 3.46 2.64
CA ASP A 97 6.01 4.45 1.68
C ASP A 97 4.61 4.06 1.14
N ASP A 98 3.68 3.86 2.08
CA ASP A 98 2.25 3.54 1.95
C ASP A 98 1.85 2.27 1.17
N GLU A 99 2.77 1.59 0.46
CA GLU A 99 2.38 0.48 -0.43
C GLU A 99 3.31 -0.75 -0.43
N THR A 100 4.56 -0.64 0.03
CA THR A 100 5.50 -1.79 -0.02
C THR A 100 5.44 -2.60 1.27
N ILE A 101 4.99 -3.85 1.20
CA ILE A 101 4.99 -4.75 2.36
C ILE A 101 6.43 -5.07 2.77
N THR A 102 6.77 -4.82 4.04
CA THR A 102 8.09 -5.07 4.60
C THR A 102 8.11 -6.10 5.72
N ASP A 103 6.95 -6.44 6.28
CA ASP A 103 6.81 -7.53 7.24
C ASP A 103 5.35 -7.98 7.33
N ILE A 104 5.15 -9.25 7.68
CA ILE A 104 3.86 -9.84 8.01
C ILE A 104 4.05 -10.70 9.26
N GLN A 105 3.23 -10.46 10.28
CA GLN A 105 3.26 -11.22 11.53
C GLN A 105 1.86 -11.75 11.86
N LYS A 106 1.76 -13.04 12.16
CA LYS A 106 0.52 -13.64 12.67
C LYS A 106 0.36 -13.33 14.17
N LEU A 107 -0.83 -12.90 14.55
CA LEU A 107 -1.21 -12.70 15.95
C LEU A 107 -1.76 -14.02 16.51
N ASN A 108 -1.26 -14.43 17.68
CA ASN A 108 -1.66 -15.67 18.37
C ASN A 108 -2.87 -15.47 19.28
#